data_AF-A0A535ITS9-F1
#
_entry.id   AF-A0A535ITS9-F1
#
_cell.length_a   1.000
_cell.length_b   1.000
_cell.length_c   1.000
_cell.angle_alpha   90.00
_cell.angle_beta   90.00
_cell.angle_gamma   90.00
#
_symmetry.space_group_name_H-M   'P 1'
#
loop_
_entity.id
_entity.type
_entity.pdbx_description
1 polymer ?
#
loop_
_entity_poly.entity_id
_entity_poly.type
_entity_poly.pdbx_seq_one_letter_code
_entity_poly.pdbx_strand_id
1 'polypeptide(L)'
;MRAKPVEFPPLAPAPGPGHIPPAAGGPDPRPGRSAIMTSHDPRDSQVFYRQLTRNYPRIVRGEGCWLYDSAGRRYLDAVGGAFVANVGHGVREIPEAIARQAERLAYVSGAVFTSDPVEALAAEVARRSPGDLELVYPLCSGSEAVEAALKLARQYWVESGEAARRKVVALSPGYHGNTLLALSASAREHYKTYFRDWLVDIVHVPAPYAYRCACGGKAPLCPRCSGEAVEAAILREGPETIAAIIAEPVGGSSTGASVPAPEYWRRVRSVCDRHGILLVADEVLTGVGRTGTWSALEPYGVVPDIMTLGKGIAGGYVPLSAVVAPRRLADVIARGSGALLHAQTFSHHAALCAAGVATLRYLRDHALIERCAAIGPVFHERLAVLRELPCVGDVRGRGLLAGIEFVADPATRAPFPRAAGFAEAFAAAALEVGLVVWPNVGQADGVNGDLAMLAPPFIVTHEEIDLIVKRVGAALRATVERIGVVA
;
A
#
# COMPACT_ATOMS: atom_id res chain seq x y z
N MET A 1 -6.05 -63.75 -7.76
CA MET A 1 -4.88 -63.33 -6.95
C MET A 1 -5.03 -61.85 -6.63
N ARG A 2 -5.39 -61.51 -5.39
CA ARG A 2 -5.59 -60.13 -4.92
C ARG A 2 -4.29 -59.64 -4.28
N ALA A 3 -3.73 -58.55 -4.76
CA ALA A 3 -2.59 -57.88 -4.13
C ALA A 3 -3.07 -57.10 -2.89
N LYS A 4 -2.34 -57.24 -1.77
CA LYS A 4 -2.59 -56.51 -0.52
C LYS A 4 -2.12 -55.04 -0.64
N PRO A 5 -2.76 -54.09 0.05
CA PRO A 5 -2.24 -52.73 0.18
C PRO A 5 -1.07 -52.68 1.18
N VAL A 6 -0.11 -51.80 0.92
CA VAL A 6 1.02 -51.49 1.80
C VAL A 6 0.58 -50.40 2.77
N GLU A 7 0.66 -50.67 4.08
CA GLU A 7 0.47 -49.68 5.15
C GLU A 7 1.79 -48.93 5.44
N PHE A 8 1.72 -47.62 5.60
CA PHE A 8 2.83 -46.79 6.10
C PHE A 8 2.61 -46.48 7.59
N PRO A 9 3.67 -46.48 8.43
CA PRO A 9 3.56 -46.14 9.84
C PRO A 9 3.31 -44.63 10.05
N PRO A 10 2.69 -44.23 11.18
CA PRO A 10 2.43 -42.81 11.47
C PRO A 10 3.73 -42.04 11.73
N LEU A 11 3.79 -40.82 11.20
CA LEU A 11 4.84 -39.84 11.44
C LEU A 11 4.86 -39.41 12.92
N ALA A 12 6.04 -39.45 13.55
CA ALA A 12 6.26 -38.94 14.89
C ALA A 12 6.05 -37.41 14.95
N PRO A 13 5.56 -36.86 16.08
CA PRO A 13 5.35 -35.43 16.23
C PRO A 13 6.69 -34.67 16.26
N ALA A 14 6.71 -33.49 15.63
CA ALA A 14 7.85 -32.58 15.62
C ALA A 14 8.19 -32.10 17.05
N PRO A 15 9.48 -31.93 17.39
CA PRO A 15 9.87 -31.40 18.69
C PRO A 15 9.42 -29.93 18.82
N GLY A 16 8.76 -29.61 19.92
CA GLY A 16 8.32 -28.25 20.25
C GLY A 16 9.48 -27.28 20.47
N PRO A 17 9.20 -25.95 20.49
CA PRO A 17 10.24 -24.94 20.67
C PRO A 17 10.86 -25.08 22.06
N GLY A 18 12.16 -25.38 22.09
CA GLY A 18 12.94 -25.48 23.31
C GLY A 18 12.98 -24.15 24.07
N HIS A 19 12.56 -24.19 25.32
CA HIS A 19 12.77 -23.14 26.31
C HIS A 19 14.27 -22.91 26.55
N ILE A 20 14.74 -21.68 26.33
CA ILE A 20 16.03 -21.21 26.86
C ILE A 20 15.73 -20.58 28.23
N PRO A 21 16.35 -21.02 29.34
CA PRO A 21 16.13 -20.41 30.65
C PRO A 21 16.81 -19.04 30.76
N PRO A 22 16.24 -18.08 31.51
CA PRO A 22 16.86 -16.77 31.71
C PRO A 22 18.08 -16.89 32.62
N ALA A 23 19.17 -16.21 32.25
CA ALA A 23 20.33 -16.04 33.11
C ALA A 23 19.97 -15.13 34.29
N ALA A 24 20.35 -15.57 35.50
CA ALA A 24 20.11 -14.88 36.76
C ALA A 24 20.83 -13.51 36.82
N GLY A 25 20.13 -12.52 37.37
CA GLY A 25 20.61 -11.15 37.51
C GLY A 25 21.63 -10.93 38.63
N GLY A 26 22.44 -9.88 38.45
CA GLY A 26 23.14 -9.15 39.51
C GLY A 26 22.75 -7.67 39.46
N PRO A 27 22.81 -6.93 40.58
CA PRO A 27 22.35 -5.54 40.64
C PRO A 27 23.43 -4.59 40.10
N ASP A 28 23.07 -3.74 39.14
CA ASP A 28 23.93 -2.67 38.63
C ASP A 28 23.45 -1.30 39.18
N PRO A 29 24.30 -0.54 39.90
CA PRO A 29 23.88 0.70 40.54
C PRO A 29 23.91 1.85 39.52
N ARG A 30 22.74 2.43 39.23
CA ARG A 30 22.60 3.59 38.32
C ARG A 30 23.25 4.86 38.90
N PRO A 31 24.13 5.56 38.17
CA PRO A 31 24.38 6.98 38.39
C PRO A 31 23.82 7.84 37.25
N GLY A 32 23.22 8.98 37.62
CA GLY A 32 23.23 10.22 36.83
C GLY A 32 22.43 10.29 35.53
N ARG A 33 21.17 10.71 35.62
CA ARG A 33 20.42 11.28 34.49
C ARG A 33 21.02 12.61 34.06
N SER A 34 21.79 12.63 32.97
CA SER A 34 21.94 13.80 32.09
C SER A 34 22.69 13.41 30.82
N ALA A 35 21.98 12.83 29.86
CA ALA A 35 22.39 12.83 28.46
C ALA A 35 21.14 13.10 27.64
N ILE A 36 21.21 14.09 26.75
CA ILE A 36 20.17 14.38 25.77
C ILE A 36 19.99 13.09 24.95
N MET A 37 18.90 12.36 25.19
CA MET A 37 18.61 11.11 24.48
C MET A 37 18.29 11.44 23.02
N THR A 38 19.31 11.35 22.15
CA THR A 38 19.21 11.60 20.71
C THR A 38 18.53 10.46 19.95
N SER A 39 18.34 9.29 20.59
CA SER A 39 17.60 8.15 20.06
C SER A 39 16.71 7.53 21.14
N HIS A 40 15.45 7.20 20.81
CA HIS A 40 14.50 6.62 21.75
C HIS A 40 14.63 5.09 21.75
N ASP A 41 14.99 4.51 22.91
CA ASP A 41 15.00 3.06 23.14
C ASP A 41 13.58 2.57 23.44
N PRO A 42 13.01 1.63 22.66
CA PRO A 42 11.70 1.05 22.92
C PRO A 42 11.50 0.51 24.34
N ARG A 43 12.57 0.07 25.03
CA ARG A 43 12.50 -0.54 26.36
C ARG A 43 12.19 0.47 27.48
N ASP A 44 12.48 1.75 27.24
CA ASP A 44 12.17 2.85 28.16
C ASP A 44 10.87 3.59 27.77
N SER A 45 10.08 2.99 26.86
CA SER A 45 8.88 3.56 26.26
C SER A 45 7.60 2.88 26.74
N GLN A 46 6.52 3.64 26.85
CA GLN A 46 5.15 3.07 26.96
C GLN A 46 4.50 2.80 25.60
N VAL A 47 5.18 3.16 24.50
CA VAL A 47 4.72 2.86 23.13
C VAL A 47 5.11 1.42 22.77
N PHE A 48 4.13 0.61 22.38
CA PHE A 48 4.36 -0.71 21.80
C PHE A 48 4.78 -0.60 20.34
N TYR A 49 6.10 -0.57 20.10
CA TYR A 49 6.65 -0.42 18.76
C TYR A 49 6.52 -1.70 17.93
N ARG A 50 6.38 -1.53 16.62
CA ARG A 50 6.35 -2.65 15.67
C ARG A 50 7.66 -3.46 15.64
N GLN A 51 8.80 -2.79 15.82
CA GLN A 51 10.09 -3.45 16.02
C GLN A 51 10.62 -3.10 17.41
N LEU A 52 10.61 -4.08 18.30
CA LEU A 52 10.91 -3.88 19.73
C LEU A 52 12.42 -3.72 20.02
N THR A 53 13.28 -4.04 19.06
CA THR A 53 14.74 -4.05 19.22
C THR A 53 15.45 -2.92 18.48
N ARG A 54 14.69 -2.01 17.86
CA ARG A 54 15.23 -0.93 17.02
C ARG A 54 15.19 0.41 17.77
N ASN A 55 16.24 1.20 17.64
CA ASN A 55 16.24 2.60 18.07
C ASN A 55 15.59 3.51 17.02
N TYR A 56 14.78 4.46 17.47
CA TYR A 56 14.05 5.39 16.59
C TYR A 56 14.53 6.83 16.78
N PRO A 57 14.86 7.57 15.69
CA PRO A 57 14.99 9.02 15.76
C PRO A 57 13.66 9.66 16.15
N ARG A 58 13.69 10.58 17.12
CA ARG A 58 12.49 11.30 17.53
C ARG A 58 12.29 12.53 16.64
N ILE A 59 11.39 12.42 15.66
CA ILE A 59 11.00 13.53 14.78
C ILE A 59 10.15 14.53 15.55
N VAL A 60 10.50 15.82 15.47
CA VAL A 60 9.81 16.92 16.17
C VAL A 60 9.25 17.97 15.22
N ARG A 61 9.65 17.94 13.95
CA ARG A 61 9.21 18.91 12.93
C ARG A 61 9.30 18.29 11.54
N GLY A 62 8.35 18.65 10.68
CA GLY A 62 8.41 18.40 9.25
C GLY A 62 8.18 19.70 8.48
N GLU A 63 8.85 19.87 7.34
CA GLU A 63 8.68 21.02 6.45
C GLU A 63 9.02 20.61 5.02
N GLY A 64 8.11 20.83 4.09
CA GLY A 64 8.30 20.44 2.69
C GLY A 64 8.53 18.93 2.56
N CYS A 65 9.67 18.54 1.97
CA CYS A 65 10.11 17.14 1.87
C CYS A 65 10.98 16.67 3.05
N TRP A 66 11.13 17.47 4.10
CA TRP A 66 12.12 17.23 5.15
C TRP A 66 11.49 16.94 6.51
N LEU A 67 12.13 16.05 7.27
CA LEU A 67 11.85 15.76 8.67
C LEU A 67 13.07 16.17 9.51
N TYR A 68 12.83 16.65 10.73
CA TYR A 68 13.85 17.09 11.66
C TYR A 68 13.67 16.37 12.99
N ASP A 69 14.74 15.74 13.48
CA ASP A 69 14.73 15.13 14.79
C ASP A 69 15.02 16.12 15.92
N SER A 70 14.88 15.67 17.17
CA SER A 70 15.15 16.49 18.35
C SER A 70 16.63 16.86 18.55
N ALA A 71 17.55 16.29 17.76
CA ALA A 71 18.96 16.68 17.74
C ALA A 71 19.27 17.69 16.62
N GLY A 72 18.25 18.11 15.84
CA GLY A 72 18.39 19.03 14.72
C GLY A 72 18.87 18.38 13.42
N ARG A 73 19.01 17.05 13.38
CA ARG A 73 19.37 16.34 12.15
C ARG A 73 18.17 16.29 11.22
N ARG A 74 18.42 16.58 9.94
CA ARG A 74 17.41 16.54 8.88
C ARG A 74 17.44 15.25 8.09
N TYR A 75 16.27 14.77 7.71
CA TYR A 75 16.04 13.59 6.88
C TYR A 75 15.20 13.99 5.67
N LEU A 76 15.63 13.60 4.47
CA LEU A 76 14.84 13.75 3.26
C LEU A 76 13.81 12.61 3.22
N ASP A 77 12.54 12.96 3.34
CA ASP A 77 11.43 12.03 3.29
C ASP A 77 11.11 11.65 1.84
N ALA A 78 11.87 10.70 1.31
CA ALA A 78 11.74 10.28 -0.08
C ALA A 78 10.57 9.31 -0.32
N VAL A 79 9.71 9.08 0.68
CA VAL A 79 8.57 8.15 0.59
C VAL A 79 7.27 8.69 1.22
N GLY A 80 7.31 9.85 1.87
CA GLY A 80 6.13 10.46 2.50
C GLY A 80 5.59 9.61 3.65
N GLY A 81 6.49 9.01 4.44
CA GLY A 81 6.13 8.00 5.45
C GLY A 81 5.65 6.68 4.83
N ALA A 82 4.43 6.26 5.10
CA ALA A 82 3.82 5.08 4.47
C ALA A 82 3.11 5.44 3.15
N PHE A 83 3.78 6.19 2.25
CA PHE A 83 3.22 6.70 0.99
C PHE A 83 2.09 7.73 1.17
N VAL A 84 2.14 8.53 2.24
CA VAL A 84 0.99 9.33 2.72
C VAL A 84 1.12 10.82 2.42
N ALA A 85 2.31 11.40 2.64
CA ALA A 85 2.51 12.85 2.63
C ALA A 85 2.58 13.45 1.22
N ASN A 86 1.52 13.31 0.42
CA ASN A 86 1.47 13.80 -0.97
C ASN A 86 1.71 15.31 -1.08
N VAL A 87 1.14 16.10 -0.15
CA VAL A 87 1.24 17.57 -0.15
C VAL A 87 2.49 18.11 0.55
N GLY A 88 3.30 17.23 1.14
CA GLY A 88 4.44 17.59 1.99
C GLY A 88 4.04 17.96 3.41
N HIS A 89 5.06 18.30 4.20
CA HIS A 89 4.94 18.60 5.62
C HIS A 89 4.79 20.11 5.87
N GLY A 90 4.00 20.49 6.88
CA GLY A 90 3.91 21.89 7.34
C GLY A 90 2.92 22.78 6.57
N VAL A 91 1.99 22.22 5.81
CA VAL A 91 0.87 22.93 5.17
C VAL A 91 -0.08 23.42 6.27
N ARG A 92 -0.22 24.74 6.43
CA ARG A 92 -0.94 25.35 7.56
C ARG A 92 -2.45 25.32 7.40
N GLU A 93 -2.92 25.36 6.18
CA GLU A 93 -4.32 25.42 5.78
C GLU A 93 -5.12 24.21 6.31
N ILE A 94 -4.47 23.04 6.36
CA ILE A 94 -5.07 21.78 6.79
C ILE A 94 -5.29 21.72 8.32
N PRO A 95 -4.28 21.91 9.19
CA PRO A 95 -4.49 21.95 10.64
C PRO A 95 -5.39 23.10 11.07
N GLU A 96 -5.35 24.25 10.40
CA GLU A 96 -6.28 25.35 10.67
C GLU A 96 -7.73 24.95 10.33
N ALA A 97 -7.97 24.18 9.27
CA ALA A 97 -9.30 23.64 8.96
C ALA A 97 -9.77 22.61 10.00
N ILE A 98 -8.87 21.76 10.48
CA ILE A 98 -9.16 20.79 11.55
C ILE A 98 -9.56 21.53 12.84
N ALA A 99 -8.77 22.52 13.27
CA ALA A 99 -9.01 23.28 14.47
C ALA A 99 -10.38 23.97 14.44
N ARG A 100 -10.67 24.71 13.36
CA ARG A 100 -11.98 25.37 13.18
C ARG A 100 -13.13 24.38 13.21
N GLN A 101 -12.98 23.20 12.60
CA GLN A 101 -14.04 22.20 12.62
C GLN A 101 -14.22 21.61 14.03
N ALA A 102 -13.12 21.27 14.72
CA ALA A 102 -13.17 20.67 16.06
C ALA A 102 -13.78 21.62 17.10
N GLU A 103 -13.52 22.93 17.00
CA GLU A 103 -14.12 23.96 17.85
C GLU A 103 -15.65 24.05 17.69
N ARG A 104 -16.16 23.82 16.47
CA ARG A 104 -17.60 23.92 16.17
C ARG A 104 -18.32 22.59 16.40
N LEU A 105 -17.74 21.51 15.91
CA LEU A 105 -18.26 20.15 15.98
C LEU A 105 -17.13 19.15 15.70
N ALA A 106 -16.60 18.55 16.76
CA ALA A 106 -15.61 17.49 16.62
C ALA A 106 -16.23 16.21 16.02
N TYR A 107 -17.29 15.68 16.64
CA TYR A 107 -17.83 14.37 16.32
C TYR A 107 -19.34 14.29 16.54
N VAL A 108 -20.03 13.64 15.60
CA VAL A 108 -21.38 13.09 15.70
C VAL A 108 -21.39 11.74 14.99
N SER A 109 -22.30 10.85 15.37
CA SER A 109 -22.44 9.56 14.71
C SER A 109 -23.09 9.71 13.33
N GLY A 110 -22.42 9.22 12.29
CA GLY A 110 -22.94 9.14 10.92
C GLY A 110 -24.17 8.22 10.77
N ALA A 111 -24.52 7.45 11.80
CA ALA A 111 -25.75 6.66 11.82
C ALA A 111 -27.02 7.50 12.07
N VAL A 112 -26.87 8.73 12.57
CA VAL A 112 -28.00 9.59 12.97
C VAL A 112 -27.92 10.96 12.32
N PHE A 113 -26.72 11.51 12.15
CA PHE A 113 -26.51 12.88 11.68
C PHE A 113 -25.51 12.93 10.53
N THR A 114 -25.67 13.94 9.67
CA THR A 114 -24.64 14.36 8.71
C THR A 114 -24.03 15.71 9.15
N SER A 115 -23.02 16.19 8.43
CA SER A 115 -22.40 17.50 8.65
C SER A 115 -21.79 18.06 7.35
N ASP A 116 -21.70 19.38 7.24
CA ASP A 116 -21.15 20.05 6.06
C ASP A 116 -19.77 19.52 5.61
N PRO A 117 -18.81 19.19 6.50
CA PRO A 117 -17.54 18.61 6.07
C PRO A 117 -17.67 17.24 5.40
N VAL A 118 -18.62 16.41 5.86
CA VAL A 118 -18.87 15.08 5.28
C VAL A 118 -19.41 15.23 3.86
N GLU A 119 -20.44 16.06 3.69
CA GLU A 119 -21.03 16.36 2.38
C GLU A 119 -20.03 17.01 1.44
N ALA A 120 -19.23 17.96 1.94
CA ALA A 120 -18.20 18.63 1.17
C ALA A 120 -17.08 17.66 0.72
N LEU A 121 -16.65 16.74 1.60
CA LEU A 121 -15.67 15.71 1.23
C LEU A 121 -16.22 14.83 0.13
N ALA A 122 -17.47 14.35 0.29
CA ALA A 122 -18.13 13.52 -0.70
C ALA A 122 -18.19 14.23 -2.07
N ALA A 123 -18.58 15.50 -2.09
CA ALA A 123 -18.64 16.29 -3.32
C ALA A 123 -17.26 16.54 -3.96
N GLU A 124 -16.21 16.79 -3.17
CA GLU A 124 -14.84 16.96 -3.71
C GLU A 124 -14.30 15.68 -4.32
N VAL A 125 -14.55 14.52 -3.69
CA VAL A 125 -14.15 13.21 -4.20
C VAL A 125 -14.96 12.83 -5.45
N ALA A 126 -16.29 12.93 -5.40
CA ALA A 126 -17.18 12.58 -6.51
C ALA A 126 -16.84 13.37 -7.79
N ARG A 127 -16.55 14.67 -7.70
CA ARG A 127 -16.17 15.50 -8.85
C ARG A 127 -14.91 15.03 -9.59
N ARG A 128 -14.03 14.29 -8.93
CA ARG A 128 -12.75 13.81 -9.50
C ARG A 128 -12.78 12.32 -9.83
N SER A 129 -13.73 11.58 -9.26
CA SER A 129 -13.85 10.15 -9.49
C SER A 129 -14.28 9.83 -10.93
N PRO A 130 -13.78 8.73 -11.51
CA PRO A 130 -14.09 8.37 -12.89
C PRO A 130 -15.52 7.82 -13.05
N GLY A 131 -16.12 8.08 -14.21
CA GLY A 131 -17.40 7.48 -14.61
C GLY A 131 -18.58 7.88 -13.71
N ASP A 132 -19.31 6.88 -13.21
CA ASP A 132 -20.51 7.04 -12.37
C ASP A 132 -20.21 6.95 -10.86
N LEU A 133 -18.94 6.99 -10.45
CA LEU A 133 -18.51 6.88 -9.05
C LEU A 133 -18.77 8.18 -8.28
N GLU A 134 -19.95 8.28 -7.66
CA GLU A 134 -20.42 9.52 -7.03
C GLU A 134 -20.76 9.43 -5.53
N LEU A 135 -20.92 8.22 -4.98
CA LEU A 135 -21.22 8.02 -3.56
C LEU A 135 -19.94 7.74 -2.78
N VAL A 136 -19.76 8.42 -1.66
CA VAL A 136 -18.53 8.35 -0.86
C VAL A 136 -18.89 7.92 0.56
N TYR A 137 -18.22 6.88 1.05
CA TYR A 137 -18.33 6.38 2.42
C TYR A 137 -17.00 6.60 3.16
N PRO A 138 -16.86 7.66 3.99
CA PRO A 138 -15.62 8.00 4.67
C PRO A 138 -15.31 7.07 5.86
N LEU A 139 -14.04 6.69 5.99
CA LEU A 139 -13.47 5.75 6.96
C LEU A 139 -12.11 6.27 7.46
N CYS A 140 -11.41 5.51 8.32
CA CYS A 140 -10.15 5.97 8.93
C CYS A 140 -8.88 5.34 8.33
N SER A 141 -8.97 4.15 7.74
CA SER A 141 -7.81 3.44 7.20
C SER A 141 -8.08 2.76 5.86
N GLY A 142 -7.02 2.52 5.08
CA GLY A 142 -7.12 1.77 3.83
C GLY A 142 -7.64 0.34 4.03
N SER A 143 -7.24 -0.32 5.12
CA SER A 143 -7.75 -1.65 5.49
C SER A 143 -9.27 -1.62 5.71
N GLU A 144 -9.78 -0.63 6.43
CA GLU A 144 -11.23 -0.45 6.60
C GLU A 144 -11.93 -0.20 5.26
N ALA A 145 -11.34 0.61 4.37
CA ALA A 145 -11.92 0.88 3.07
C ALA A 145 -12.02 -0.39 2.22
N VAL A 146 -10.99 -1.24 2.24
CA VAL A 146 -11.02 -2.55 1.55
C VAL A 146 -12.06 -3.49 2.16
N GLU A 147 -12.15 -3.57 3.49
CA GLU A 147 -13.20 -4.34 4.18
C GLU A 147 -14.60 -3.88 3.76
N ALA A 148 -14.84 -2.57 3.77
CA ALA A 148 -16.10 -1.98 3.37
C ALA A 148 -16.42 -2.21 1.89
N ALA A 149 -15.44 -2.08 1.00
CA ALA A 149 -15.61 -2.30 -0.44
C ALA A 149 -15.97 -3.76 -0.76
N LEU A 150 -15.28 -4.73 -0.14
CA LEU A 150 -15.56 -6.15 -0.36
C LEU A 150 -16.90 -6.57 0.27
N LYS A 151 -17.26 -5.99 1.43
CA LYS A 151 -18.58 -6.20 2.02
C LYS A 151 -19.70 -5.57 1.20
N LEU A 152 -19.49 -4.38 0.62
CA LEU A 152 -20.41 -3.74 -0.31
C LEU A 152 -20.65 -4.63 -1.54
N ALA A 153 -19.57 -5.14 -2.16
CA ALA A 153 -19.68 -6.07 -3.29
C ALA A 153 -20.48 -7.33 -2.91
N ARG A 154 -20.21 -7.93 -1.75
CA ARG A 154 -20.95 -9.11 -1.28
C ARG A 154 -22.43 -8.80 -1.03
N GLN A 155 -22.73 -7.71 -0.33
CA GLN A 155 -24.10 -7.32 -0.01
C GLN A 155 -24.91 -7.02 -1.27
N TYR A 156 -24.31 -6.30 -2.23
CA TYR A 156 -24.92 -6.04 -3.54
C TYR A 156 -25.40 -7.33 -4.21
N TRP A 157 -24.56 -8.36 -4.28
CA TRP A 157 -24.94 -9.61 -4.93
C TRP A 157 -26.00 -10.40 -4.18
N VAL A 158 -25.93 -10.41 -2.85
CA VAL A 158 -26.96 -11.05 -2.01
C VAL A 158 -28.31 -10.37 -2.24
N GLU A 159 -28.36 -9.04 -2.23
CA GLU A 159 -29.59 -8.28 -2.39
C GLU A 159 -30.08 -8.20 -3.85
N SER A 160 -29.21 -8.50 -4.82
CA SER A 160 -29.58 -8.71 -6.23
C SER A 160 -30.17 -10.10 -6.52
N GLY A 161 -30.22 -11.00 -5.52
CA GLY A 161 -30.68 -12.39 -5.70
C GLY A 161 -29.60 -13.37 -6.20
N GLU A 162 -28.34 -12.94 -6.32
CA GLU A 162 -27.21 -13.75 -6.79
C GLU A 162 -26.26 -14.13 -5.63
N ALA A 163 -26.83 -14.64 -4.53
CA ALA A 163 -26.07 -14.98 -3.33
C ALA A 163 -24.96 -16.04 -3.52
N ALA A 164 -24.93 -16.74 -4.66
CA ALA A 164 -23.83 -17.63 -5.04
C ALA A 164 -22.50 -16.88 -5.27
N ARG A 165 -22.55 -15.60 -5.69
CA ARG A 165 -21.39 -14.73 -5.92
C ARG A 165 -20.75 -14.29 -4.61
N ARG A 166 -19.80 -15.09 -4.14
CA ARG A 166 -19.14 -14.92 -2.83
C ARG A 166 -17.62 -14.87 -2.88
N LYS A 167 -17.01 -15.42 -3.92
CA LYS A 167 -15.55 -15.50 -4.07
C LYS A 167 -15.00 -14.13 -4.47
N VAL A 168 -13.78 -13.85 -4.01
CA VAL A 168 -13.01 -12.67 -4.41
C VAL A 168 -11.75 -13.16 -5.12
N VAL A 169 -11.40 -12.51 -6.23
CA VAL A 169 -10.13 -12.70 -6.93
C VAL A 169 -9.19 -11.56 -6.57
N ALA A 170 -7.96 -11.87 -6.18
CA ALA A 170 -6.92 -10.88 -5.85
C ALA A 170 -5.60 -11.20 -6.56
N LEU A 171 -4.74 -10.19 -6.72
CA LEU A 171 -3.44 -10.34 -7.38
C LEU A 171 -2.35 -10.78 -6.40
N SER A 172 -1.43 -11.62 -6.88
CA SER A 172 -0.27 -12.12 -6.12
C SER A 172 1.05 -11.91 -6.86
N PRO A 173 2.03 -11.19 -6.27
CA PRO A 173 1.95 -10.52 -4.96
C PRO A 173 1.10 -9.23 -5.02
N GLY A 174 0.53 -8.82 -3.88
CA GLY A 174 -0.39 -7.67 -3.75
C GLY A 174 -0.61 -7.27 -2.29
N TYR A 175 -1.04 -6.04 -2.00
CA TYR A 175 -1.35 -5.59 -0.62
C TYR A 175 -2.60 -4.72 -0.55
N HIS A 176 -3.57 -5.18 0.23
CA HIS A 176 -4.89 -4.56 0.39
C HIS A 176 -5.23 -4.21 1.85
N GLY A 177 -4.28 -4.35 2.77
CA GLY A 177 -4.46 -3.96 4.17
C GLY A 177 -4.13 -5.07 5.17
N ASN A 178 -4.54 -4.86 6.43
CA ASN A 178 -4.13 -5.71 7.56
C ASN A 178 -5.26 -6.07 8.55
N THR A 179 -6.51 -5.77 8.23
CA THR A 179 -7.69 -6.45 8.84
C THR A 179 -7.87 -7.82 8.21
N LEU A 180 -8.66 -8.74 8.77
CA LEU A 180 -8.64 -10.15 8.34
C LEU A 180 -9.03 -10.37 6.86
N LEU A 181 -10.10 -9.77 6.34
CA LEU A 181 -10.48 -9.94 4.93
C LEU A 181 -9.53 -9.17 4.00
N ALA A 182 -9.08 -7.99 4.40
CA ALA A 182 -8.06 -7.23 3.67
C ALA A 182 -6.70 -7.97 3.59
N LEU A 183 -6.31 -8.63 4.68
CA LEU A 183 -5.09 -9.44 4.77
C LEU A 183 -5.23 -10.76 4.00
N SER A 184 -6.42 -11.36 4.00
CA SER A 184 -6.76 -12.49 3.12
C SER A 184 -6.58 -12.14 1.65
N ALA A 185 -7.08 -10.97 1.24
CA ALA A 185 -6.91 -10.45 -0.12
C ALA A 185 -5.46 -10.07 -0.44
N SER A 186 -4.66 -9.77 0.58
CA SER A 186 -3.23 -9.51 0.41
C SER A 186 -2.43 -10.78 0.15
N ALA A 187 -1.37 -10.65 -0.64
CA ALA A 187 -0.43 -11.72 -0.95
C ALA A 187 0.98 -11.36 -0.41
N ARG A 188 1.07 -11.29 0.92
CA ARG A 188 2.32 -11.12 1.68
C ARG A 188 2.44 -12.19 2.74
N GLU A 189 3.14 -13.28 2.43
CA GLU A 189 3.17 -14.46 3.28
C GLU A 189 3.66 -14.17 4.71
N HIS A 190 4.70 -13.34 4.85
CA HIS A 190 5.23 -12.98 6.17
C HIS A 190 4.25 -12.19 7.07
N TYR A 191 3.21 -11.56 6.52
CA TYR A 191 2.14 -10.93 7.33
C TYR A 191 1.04 -11.93 7.71
N LYS A 192 0.96 -13.06 7.01
CA LYS A 192 -0.08 -14.08 7.18
C LYS A 192 0.34 -15.23 8.09
N THR A 193 1.65 -15.42 8.31
CA THR A 193 2.22 -16.59 9.00
C THR A 193 1.51 -16.99 10.29
N TYR A 194 1.23 -16.05 11.20
CA TYR A 194 0.62 -16.33 12.51
C TYR A 194 -0.91 -16.29 12.51
N PHE A 195 -1.54 -15.83 11.43
CA PHE A 195 -2.99 -15.60 11.36
C PHE A 195 -3.68 -16.52 10.35
N ARG A 196 -2.95 -17.46 9.74
CA ARG A 196 -3.43 -18.26 8.60
C ARG A 196 -4.77 -18.94 8.88
N ASP A 197 -4.96 -19.47 10.09
CA ASP A 197 -6.18 -20.16 10.50
C ASP A 197 -7.39 -19.23 10.72
N TRP A 198 -7.17 -17.91 10.72
CA TRP A 198 -8.22 -16.87 10.85
C TRP A 198 -8.52 -16.18 9.53
N LEU A 199 -7.76 -16.48 8.47
CA LEU A 199 -7.94 -15.89 7.16
C LEU A 199 -9.06 -16.60 6.40
N VAL A 200 -9.83 -15.81 5.64
CA VAL A 200 -10.81 -16.32 4.69
C VAL A 200 -10.16 -16.66 3.34
N ASP A 201 -10.77 -17.60 2.62
CA ASP A 201 -10.29 -18.05 1.31
C ASP A 201 -10.45 -16.97 0.23
N ILE A 202 -9.38 -16.75 -0.54
CA ILE A 202 -9.32 -15.82 -1.67
C ILE A 202 -8.67 -16.53 -2.86
N VAL A 203 -9.22 -16.31 -4.06
CA VAL A 203 -8.64 -16.82 -5.30
C VAL A 203 -7.50 -15.90 -5.73
N HIS A 204 -6.27 -16.34 -5.55
CA HIS A 204 -5.09 -15.56 -5.93
C HIS A 204 -4.65 -15.86 -7.36
N VAL A 205 -4.42 -14.82 -8.16
CA VAL A 205 -3.89 -14.92 -9.53
C VAL A 205 -2.60 -14.12 -9.69
N PRO A 206 -1.71 -14.50 -10.62
CA PRO A 206 -0.48 -13.77 -10.92
C PRO A 206 -0.67 -12.27 -11.15
N ALA A 207 0.01 -11.43 -10.37
CA ALA A 207 0.12 -10.00 -10.63
C ALA A 207 0.93 -9.73 -11.92
N PRO A 208 0.62 -8.64 -12.66
CA PRO A 208 1.33 -8.23 -13.88
C PRO A 208 2.71 -7.65 -13.54
N TYR A 209 3.65 -8.53 -13.22
CA TYR A 209 4.99 -8.19 -12.75
C TYR A 209 6.03 -8.58 -13.79
N ALA A 210 6.24 -7.69 -14.77
CA ALA A 210 7.07 -7.95 -15.97
C ALA A 210 8.50 -8.42 -15.63
N TYR A 211 9.18 -7.75 -14.69
CA TYR A 211 10.56 -8.08 -14.30
C TYR A 211 10.72 -9.51 -13.76
N ARG A 212 9.73 -10.00 -13.01
CA ARG A 212 9.69 -11.37 -12.46
C ARG A 212 8.95 -12.36 -13.35
N CYS A 213 8.51 -11.94 -14.53
CA CYS A 213 7.93 -12.83 -15.51
C CYS A 213 9.01 -13.45 -16.41
N ALA A 214 8.85 -14.73 -16.77
CA ALA A 214 9.74 -15.42 -17.70
C ALA A 214 9.85 -14.70 -19.06
N CYS A 215 8.78 -14.01 -19.51
CA CYS A 215 8.83 -13.23 -20.74
C CYS A 215 9.47 -11.84 -20.58
N GLY A 216 9.80 -11.41 -19.35
CA GLY A 216 10.33 -10.08 -19.08
C GLY A 216 9.41 -8.93 -19.47
N GLY A 217 8.10 -9.16 -19.61
CA GLY A 217 7.14 -8.21 -20.16
C GLY A 217 7.19 -8.04 -21.68
N LYS A 218 8.01 -8.81 -22.40
CA LYS A 218 8.21 -8.67 -23.85
C LYS A 218 7.21 -9.45 -24.70
N ALA A 219 6.55 -10.46 -24.12
CA ALA A 219 5.57 -11.27 -24.84
C ALA A 219 4.16 -10.71 -24.62
N PRO A 220 3.50 -10.13 -25.65
CA PRO A 220 2.19 -9.49 -25.49
C PRO A 220 1.09 -10.44 -24.99
N LEU A 221 1.22 -11.73 -25.32
CA LEU A 221 0.25 -12.77 -24.97
C LEU A 221 0.64 -13.56 -23.72
N CYS A 222 1.68 -13.17 -22.98
CA CYS A 222 2.02 -13.88 -21.74
C CYS A 222 0.85 -13.80 -20.75
N PRO A 223 0.30 -14.93 -20.24
CA PRO A 223 -0.93 -14.91 -19.46
C PRO A 223 -0.89 -14.04 -18.20
N ARG A 224 0.29 -13.93 -17.58
CA ARG A 224 0.53 -13.05 -16.43
C ARG A 224 0.48 -11.56 -16.80
N CYS A 225 1.07 -11.19 -17.94
CA CYS A 225 1.22 -9.80 -18.35
C CYS A 225 0.01 -9.28 -19.15
N SER A 226 -0.76 -10.18 -19.78
CA SER A 226 -1.92 -9.83 -20.62
C SER A 226 -3.26 -9.82 -19.87
N GLY A 227 -3.30 -10.36 -18.65
CA GLY A 227 -4.54 -10.52 -17.88
C GLY A 227 -5.29 -11.83 -18.14
N GLU A 228 -4.79 -12.70 -19.03
CA GLU A 228 -5.41 -14.00 -19.33
C GLU A 228 -5.47 -14.92 -18.10
N ALA A 229 -4.49 -14.85 -17.21
CA ALA A 229 -4.50 -15.63 -15.97
C ALA A 229 -5.70 -15.28 -15.07
N VAL A 230 -6.18 -14.03 -15.13
CA VAL A 230 -7.37 -13.57 -14.41
C VAL A 230 -8.62 -14.24 -14.99
N GLU A 231 -8.77 -14.17 -16.32
CA GLU A 231 -9.88 -14.80 -17.05
C GLU A 231 -9.91 -16.32 -16.85
N ALA A 232 -8.77 -16.99 -16.97
CA ALA A 232 -8.67 -18.43 -16.76
C ALA A 232 -9.07 -18.85 -15.34
N ALA A 233 -8.71 -18.05 -14.32
CA ALA A 233 -9.16 -18.30 -12.95
C ALA A 233 -10.67 -18.08 -12.80
N ILE A 234 -11.21 -17.03 -13.40
CA ILE A 234 -12.66 -16.75 -13.37
C ILE A 234 -13.46 -17.91 -13.96
N LEU A 235 -13.04 -18.42 -15.12
CA LEU A 235 -13.69 -19.57 -15.77
C LEU A 235 -13.55 -20.85 -14.95
N ARG A 236 -12.39 -21.09 -14.33
CA ARG A 236 -12.16 -22.27 -13.49
C ARG A 236 -13.04 -22.28 -12.23
N GLU A 237 -13.21 -21.12 -11.61
CA GLU A 237 -13.95 -21.02 -10.35
C GLU A 237 -15.48 -20.97 -10.53
N GLY A 238 -15.96 -20.75 -11.76
CA GLY A 238 -17.35 -20.45 -12.08
C GLY A 238 -17.62 -18.95 -11.93
N PRO A 239 -17.82 -18.20 -13.04
CA PRO A 239 -18.01 -16.75 -12.98
C PRO A 239 -19.21 -16.33 -12.10
N GLU A 240 -20.26 -17.13 -12.07
CA GLU A 240 -21.45 -16.99 -11.21
C GLU A 240 -21.18 -17.14 -9.71
N THR A 241 -19.97 -17.55 -9.32
CA THR A 241 -19.55 -17.63 -7.92
C THR A 241 -18.66 -16.48 -7.47
N ILE A 242 -18.24 -15.61 -8.40
CA ILE A 242 -17.30 -14.52 -8.14
C ILE A 242 -18.06 -13.22 -7.94
N ALA A 243 -17.84 -12.61 -6.78
CA ALA A 243 -18.39 -11.32 -6.40
C ALA A 243 -17.58 -10.16 -6.99
N ALA A 244 -16.26 -10.22 -6.83
CA ALA A 244 -15.39 -9.11 -7.18
C ALA A 244 -13.96 -9.55 -7.52
N ILE A 245 -13.28 -8.72 -8.31
CA ILE A 245 -11.83 -8.67 -8.42
C ILE A 245 -11.34 -7.46 -7.64
N ILE A 246 -10.31 -7.61 -6.82
CA ILE A 246 -9.62 -6.49 -6.17
C ILE A 246 -8.16 -6.44 -6.61
N ALA A 247 -7.69 -5.23 -6.95
CA ALA A 247 -6.33 -5.04 -7.44
C ALA A 247 -5.87 -3.58 -7.33
N GLU A 248 -4.57 -3.40 -7.05
CA GLU A 248 -3.89 -2.12 -7.15
C GLU A 248 -3.64 -1.79 -8.65
N PRO A 249 -4.10 -0.65 -9.20
CA PRO A 249 -3.93 -0.31 -10.63
C PRO A 249 -2.47 -0.28 -11.11
N VAL A 250 -1.61 0.31 -10.29
CA VAL A 250 -0.15 0.20 -10.34
C VAL A 250 0.25 -0.47 -9.04
N GLY A 251 0.98 -1.59 -9.10
CA GLY A 251 1.23 -2.35 -7.89
C GLY A 251 2.11 -1.58 -6.90
N GLY A 252 1.78 -1.59 -5.62
CA GLY A 252 2.50 -0.86 -4.60
C GLY A 252 3.82 -1.52 -4.19
N SER A 253 4.08 -1.56 -2.88
CA SER A 253 5.34 -2.14 -2.37
C SER A 253 5.46 -3.65 -2.61
N SER A 254 4.37 -4.37 -2.90
CA SER A 254 4.39 -5.83 -3.13
C SER A 254 4.98 -6.22 -4.49
N THR A 255 4.90 -5.35 -5.50
CA THR A 255 5.51 -5.58 -6.83
C THR A 255 6.54 -4.50 -7.17
N GLY A 256 6.84 -3.61 -6.23
CA GLY A 256 7.79 -2.53 -6.39
C GLY A 256 7.39 -1.53 -7.47
N ALA A 257 6.18 -0.97 -7.42
CA ALA A 257 5.70 -0.02 -8.43
C ALA A 257 5.58 -0.63 -9.84
N SER A 258 5.20 -1.90 -9.94
CA SER A 258 5.04 -2.51 -11.26
C SER A 258 3.84 -1.91 -11.99
N VAL A 259 4.10 -1.36 -13.18
CA VAL A 259 3.11 -0.67 -14.02
C VAL A 259 2.64 -1.65 -15.11
N PRO A 260 1.37 -2.08 -15.10
CA PRO A 260 0.84 -2.95 -16.14
C PRO A 260 0.81 -2.25 -17.50
N ALA A 261 0.97 -3.04 -18.56
CA ALA A 261 0.67 -2.59 -19.92
C ALA A 261 -0.84 -2.28 -20.05
N PRO A 262 -1.24 -1.30 -20.89
CA PRO A 262 -2.65 -0.92 -21.02
C PRO A 262 -3.60 -2.07 -21.36
N GLU A 263 -3.12 -3.05 -22.12
CA GLU A 263 -3.88 -4.23 -22.53
C GLU A 263 -4.35 -5.07 -21.33
N TYR A 264 -3.56 -5.11 -20.24
CA TYR A 264 -3.90 -5.86 -19.03
C TYR A 264 -5.23 -5.37 -18.44
N TRP A 265 -5.33 -4.06 -18.18
CA TRP A 265 -6.51 -3.47 -17.54
C TRP A 265 -7.73 -3.46 -18.45
N ARG A 266 -7.54 -3.23 -19.76
CA ARG A 266 -8.63 -3.36 -20.74
C ARG A 266 -9.18 -4.79 -20.78
N ARG A 267 -8.32 -5.80 -20.73
CA ARG A 267 -8.76 -7.21 -20.67
C ARG A 267 -9.51 -7.49 -19.37
N VAL A 268 -8.95 -7.13 -18.22
CA VAL A 268 -9.60 -7.35 -16.90
C VAL A 268 -10.98 -6.69 -16.85
N ARG A 269 -11.10 -5.43 -17.27
CA ARG A 269 -12.39 -4.72 -17.34
C ARG A 269 -13.37 -5.46 -18.25
N SER A 270 -12.94 -5.82 -19.46
CA SER A 270 -13.78 -6.53 -20.43
C SER A 270 -14.27 -7.90 -19.90
N VAL A 271 -13.41 -8.62 -19.16
CA VAL A 271 -13.79 -9.88 -18.49
C VAL A 271 -14.82 -9.63 -17.40
N CYS A 272 -14.64 -8.59 -16.58
CA CYS A 272 -15.60 -8.19 -15.55
C CYS A 272 -16.97 -7.88 -16.17
N ASP A 273 -17.00 -7.14 -17.28
CA ASP A 273 -18.24 -6.77 -17.97
C ASP A 273 -18.96 -7.99 -18.55
N ARG A 274 -18.23 -8.90 -19.21
CA ARG A 274 -18.81 -10.12 -19.79
C ARG A 274 -19.46 -11.05 -18.77
N HIS A 275 -18.91 -11.09 -17.56
CA HIS A 275 -19.34 -12.04 -16.53
C HIS A 275 -20.13 -11.40 -15.38
N GLY A 276 -20.36 -10.08 -15.45
CA GLY A 276 -20.99 -9.31 -14.38
C GLY A 276 -20.22 -9.45 -13.06
N ILE A 277 -18.91 -9.25 -13.07
CA ILE A 277 -18.07 -9.27 -11.86
C ILE A 277 -17.70 -7.83 -11.50
N LEU A 278 -17.77 -7.47 -10.23
CA LEU A 278 -17.41 -6.11 -9.81
C LEU A 278 -15.88 -5.94 -9.79
N LEU A 279 -15.38 -4.85 -10.39
CA LEU A 279 -13.99 -4.46 -10.28
C LEU A 279 -13.79 -3.47 -9.13
N VAL A 280 -13.03 -3.86 -8.12
CA VAL A 280 -12.57 -3.02 -7.01
C VAL A 280 -11.15 -2.53 -7.31
N ALA A 281 -11.01 -1.24 -7.58
CA ALA A 281 -9.70 -0.60 -7.71
C ALA A 281 -9.19 -0.17 -6.34
N ASP A 282 -8.09 -0.79 -5.89
CA ASP A 282 -7.39 -0.37 -4.69
C ASP A 282 -6.46 0.80 -4.98
N GLU A 283 -7.01 2.02 -4.83
CA GLU A 283 -6.32 3.29 -5.09
C GLU A 283 -5.82 3.92 -3.79
N VAL A 284 -5.74 3.16 -2.69
CA VAL A 284 -5.26 3.67 -1.39
C VAL A 284 -3.84 4.23 -1.49
N LEU A 285 -2.99 3.63 -2.33
CA LEU A 285 -1.63 4.13 -2.59
C LEU A 285 -1.57 5.04 -3.83
N THR A 286 -2.17 4.60 -4.93
CA THR A 286 -1.95 5.17 -6.26
C THR A 286 -2.87 6.33 -6.58
N GLY A 287 -4.02 6.40 -5.92
CA GLY A 287 -5.02 7.44 -6.12
C GLY A 287 -4.58 8.79 -5.56
N VAL A 288 -5.43 9.79 -5.77
CA VAL A 288 -5.18 11.15 -5.32
C VAL A 288 -3.85 11.70 -5.89
N GLY A 289 -3.55 11.36 -7.15
CA GLY A 289 -2.46 11.96 -7.91
C GLY A 289 -1.12 11.25 -7.92
N ARG A 290 -0.91 10.20 -7.11
CA ARG A 290 0.44 9.61 -6.90
C ARG A 290 1.12 9.16 -8.19
N THR A 291 0.33 8.75 -9.17
CA THR A 291 0.84 8.29 -10.47
C THR A 291 0.69 9.31 -11.60
N GLY A 292 0.41 10.58 -11.28
CA GLY A 292 0.22 11.67 -12.24
C GLY A 292 -1.23 11.91 -12.69
N THR A 293 -2.17 11.10 -12.22
CA THR A 293 -3.62 11.21 -12.48
C THR A 293 -4.39 11.00 -11.19
N TRP A 294 -5.65 11.45 -11.11
CA TRP A 294 -6.45 11.28 -9.88
C TRP A 294 -6.65 9.80 -9.55
N SER A 295 -7.05 9.01 -10.54
CA SER A 295 -7.04 7.55 -10.53
C SER A 295 -5.94 7.02 -11.44
N ALA A 296 -5.22 6.01 -10.97
CA ALA A 296 -4.22 5.30 -11.75
C ALA A 296 -4.82 4.46 -12.89
N LEU A 297 -6.14 4.25 -12.93
CA LEU A 297 -6.82 3.61 -14.06
C LEU A 297 -7.12 4.55 -15.24
N GLU A 298 -7.10 5.86 -15.04
CA GLU A 298 -7.41 6.85 -16.09
C GLU A 298 -6.60 6.63 -17.38
N PRO A 299 -5.26 6.47 -17.36
CA PRO A 299 -4.48 6.27 -18.59
C PRO A 299 -4.83 4.98 -19.34
N TYR A 300 -5.50 4.04 -18.69
CA TYR A 300 -5.95 2.79 -19.30
C TYR A 300 -7.34 2.89 -19.93
N GLY A 301 -8.09 3.97 -19.67
CA GLY A 301 -9.48 4.14 -20.10
C GLY A 301 -10.44 3.17 -19.39
N VAL A 302 -10.14 2.82 -18.14
CA VAL A 302 -10.92 1.85 -17.35
C VAL A 302 -11.59 2.55 -16.18
N VAL A 303 -12.89 2.27 -15.99
CA VAL A 303 -13.66 2.69 -14.82
C VAL A 303 -13.93 1.47 -13.94
N PRO A 304 -13.56 1.48 -12.65
CA PRO A 304 -13.90 0.40 -11.72
C PRO A 304 -15.34 0.53 -11.23
N ASP A 305 -15.89 -0.55 -10.67
CA ASP A 305 -17.21 -0.54 -10.04
C ASP A 305 -17.17 0.02 -8.61
N ILE A 306 -16.04 -0.16 -7.92
CA ILE A 306 -15.78 0.37 -6.58
C ILE A 306 -14.33 0.85 -6.54
N MET A 307 -14.07 1.99 -5.91
CA MET A 307 -12.72 2.51 -5.70
C MET A 307 -12.47 2.72 -4.20
N THR A 308 -11.31 2.30 -3.71
CA THR A 308 -10.88 2.63 -2.33
C THR A 308 -9.82 3.73 -2.36
N LEU A 309 -9.99 4.73 -1.50
CA LEU A 309 -9.05 5.82 -1.30
C LEU A 309 -8.53 5.81 0.14
N GLY A 310 -7.35 6.36 0.36
CA GLY A 310 -6.74 6.51 1.67
C GLY A 310 -5.56 7.46 1.59
N LYS A 311 -4.64 7.37 2.53
CA LYS A 311 -3.32 8.02 2.49
C LYS A 311 -3.37 9.48 2.03
N GLY A 312 -3.12 9.72 0.73
CA GLY A 312 -3.10 11.03 0.09
C GLY A 312 -4.39 11.84 0.22
N ILE A 313 -5.55 11.20 0.48
CA ILE A 313 -6.84 11.90 0.63
C ILE A 313 -6.84 12.95 1.75
N ALA A 314 -6.02 12.76 2.79
CA ALA A 314 -5.80 13.74 3.86
C ALA A 314 -4.32 14.12 4.06
N GLY A 315 -3.44 13.72 3.12
CA GLY A 315 -2.03 14.10 3.12
C GLY A 315 -1.23 13.72 4.38
N GLY A 316 -1.75 12.82 5.22
CA GLY A 316 -1.14 12.39 6.48
C GLY A 316 -1.40 13.29 7.69
N TYR A 317 -2.24 14.31 7.54
CA TYR A 317 -2.62 15.19 8.65
C TYR A 317 -3.58 14.52 9.62
N VAL A 318 -4.43 13.61 9.12
CA VAL A 318 -5.38 12.81 9.90
C VAL A 318 -5.59 11.43 9.25
N PRO A 319 -6.04 10.41 10.01
CA PRO A 319 -6.47 9.14 9.41
C PRO A 319 -7.77 9.35 8.62
N LEU A 320 -7.72 9.18 7.30
CA LEU A 320 -8.89 9.26 6.44
C LEU A 320 -8.74 8.30 5.27
N SER A 321 -9.83 7.61 4.96
CA SER A 321 -10.01 6.76 3.78
C SER A 321 -11.45 6.86 3.29
N ALA A 322 -11.73 6.29 2.13
CA ALA A 322 -13.09 6.25 1.60
C ALA A 322 -13.31 5.04 0.70
N VAL A 323 -14.55 4.55 0.68
CA VAL A 323 -15.07 3.77 -0.45
C VAL A 323 -15.83 4.72 -1.35
N VAL A 324 -15.59 4.64 -2.66
CA VAL A 324 -16.34 5.36 -3.68
C VAL A 324 -17.06 4.35 -4.56
N ALA A 325 -18.37 4.54 -4.74
CA ALA A 325 -19.24 3.61 -5.46
C ALA A 325 -20.29 4.39 -6.26
N PRO A 326 -20.89 3.78 -7.29
CA PRO A 326 -21.95 4.41 -8.07
C PRO A 326 -23.31 4.20 -7.41
N ARG A 327 -24.26 5.08 -7.75
CA ARG A 327 -25.62 5.00 -7.22
C ARG A 327 -26.32 3.69 -7.55
N ARG A 328 -26.05 3.08 -8.71
CA ARG A 328 -26.63 1.78 -9.10
C ARG A 328 -26.37 0.65 -8.09
N LEU A 329 -25.24 0.68 -7.38
CA LEU A 329 -24.93 -0.30 -6.33
C LEU A 329 -25.72 0.00 -5.05
N ALA A 330 -25.78 1.27 -4.67
CA ALA A 330 -26.54 1.71 -3.50
C ALA A 330 -28.05 1.52 -3.68
N ASP A 331 -28.59 1.71 -4.88
CA ASP A 331 -30.01 1.56 -5.18
C ASP A 331 -30.51 0.11 -5.02
N VAL A 332 -29.66 -0.88 -5.27
CA VAL A 332 -29.97 -2.29 -4.97
C VAL A 332 -30.13 -2.47 -3.46
N ILE A 333 -29.19 -1.93 -2.68
CA ILE A 333 -29.24 -2.01 -1.21
C ILE A 333 -30.45 -1.24 -0.67
N ALA A 334 -30.75 -0.07 -1.23
CA ALA A 334 -31.88 0.75 -0.85
C ALA A 334 -33.23 0.03 -1.06
N ARG A 335 -33.35 -0.79 -2.12
CA ARG A 335 -34.55 -1.61 -2.38
C ARG A 335 -34.62 -2.88 -1.54
N GLY A 336 -33.48 -3.40 -1.07
CA GLY A 336 -33.41 -4.58 -0.23
C GLY A 336 -33.45 -4.21 1.25
N SER A 337 -32.31 -4.25 1.93
CA SER A 337 -32.22 -4.01 3.37
C SER A 337 -32.35 -2.53 3.78
N GLY A 338 -32.15 -1.61 2.84
CA GLY A 338 -32.15 -0.17 3.08
C GLY A 338 -30.87 0.38 3.73
N ALA A 339 -29.89 -0.46 4.07
CA ALA A 339 -28.68 -0.04 4.78
C ALA A 339 -27.46 -0.87 4.42
N LEU A 340 -26.31 -0.22 4.18
CA LEU A 340 -25.02 -0.92 4.11
C LEU A 340 -24.68 -1.51 5.48
N LEU A 341 -24.50 -2.82 5.58
CA LEU A 341 -24.20 -3.52 6.83
C LEU A 341 -22.71 -3.45 7.17
N HIS A 342 -22.20 -2.23 7.24
CA HIS A 342 -20.85 -1.88 7.65
C HIS A 342 -20.90 -0.55 8.39
N ALA A 343 -20.28 -0.49 9.57
CA ALA A 343 -20.16 0.74 10.34
C ALA A 343 -18.87 0.70 11.17
N GLN A 344 -18.24 1.86 11.29
CA GLN A 344 -17.15 2.11 12.22
C GLN A 344 -17.49 3.34 13.06
N THR A 345 -17.06 3.37 14.32
CA THR A 345 -17.33 4.49 15.25
C THR A 345 -16.97 5.85 14.66
N PHE A 346 -15.86 5.94 13.93
CA PHE A 346 -15.35 7.17 13.32
C PHE A 346 -15.60 7.29 11.82
N SER A 347 -16.46 6.44 11.25
CA SER A 347 -16.97 6.69 9.90
C SER A 347 -17.68 8.05 9.86
N HIS A 348 -17.52 8.80 8.77
CA HIS A 348 -18.10 10.14 8.61
C HIS A 348 -17.67 11.19 9.68
N HIS A 349 -16.50 11.03 10.31
CA HIS A 349 -16.05 11.98 11.34
C HIS A 349 -15.77 13.39 10.77
N ALA A 350 -16.52 14.40 11.25
CA ALA A 350 -16.51 15.76 10.72
C ALA A 350 -15.11 16.41 10.63
N ALA A 351 -14.31 16.35 11.70
CA ALA A 351 -12.94 16.90 11.69
C ALA A 351 -12.00 16.21 10.69
N LEU A 352 -12.12 14.89 10.50
CA LEU A 352 -11.32 14.15 9.52
C LEU A 352 -11.71 14.56 8.10
N CYS A 353 -13.02 14.68 7.83
CA CYS A 353 -13.53 15.12 6.54
C CYS A 353 -13.13 16.57 6.23
N ALA A 354 -13.12 17.47 7.22
CA ALA A 354 -12.65 18.85 7.04
C ALA A 354 -11.17 18.91 6.62
N ALA A 355 -10.32 18.07 7.22
CA ALA A 355 -8.93 17.93 6.80
C ALA A 355 -8.81 17.41 5.36
N GLY A 356 -9.62 16.42 5.00
CA GLY A 356 -9.69 15.88 3.64
C GLY A 356 -10.09 16.96 2.63
N VAL A 357 -11.15 17.72 2.90
CA VAL A 357 -11.57 18.86 2.05
C VAL A 357 -10.45 19.87 1.87
N ALA A 358 -9.78 20.27 2.96
CA ALA A 358 -8.66 21.21 2.89
C ALA A 358 -7.50 20.65 2.06
N THR A 359 -7.18 19.36 2.22
CA THR A 359 -6.13 18.67 1.45
C THR A 359 -6.47 18.62 -0.04
N LEU A 360 -7.69 18.20 -0.40
CA LEU A 360 -8.14 18.08 -1.80
C LEU A 360 -8.22 19.44 -2.50
N ARG A 361 -8.57 20.51 -1.76
CA ARG A 361 -8.51 21.88 -2.26
C ARG A 361 -7.08 22.35 -2.43
N TYR A 362 -6.19 22.10 -1.47
CA TYR A 362 -4.77 22.42 -1.58
C TYR A 362 -4.13 21.72 -2.80
N LEU A 363 -4.41 20.44 -3.02
CA LEU A 363 -3.94 19.71 -4.21
C LEU A 363 -4.38 20.40 -5.52
N ARG A 364 -5.63 20.87 -5.59
CA ARG A 364 -6.18 21.56 -6.77
C ARG A 364 -5.58 22.96 -6.92
N ASP A 365 -5.61 23.76 -5.86
CA ASP A 365 -5.25 25.18 -5.89
C ASP A 365 -3.75 25.36 -6.19
N HIS A 366 -2.92 24.35 -5.86
CA HIS A 366 -1.50 24.30 -6.16
C HIS A 366 -1.14 23.39 -7.35
N ALA A 367 -2.14 22.87 -8.09
CA ALA A 367 -1.96 21.99 -9.25
C ALA A 367 -0.97 20.83 -9.02
N LEU A 368 -1.06 20.18 -7.85
CA LEU A 368 -0.05 19.22 -7.40
C LEU A 368 -0.13 17.88 -8.12
N ILE A 369 -1.29 17.50 -8.63
CA ILE A 369 -1.43 16.27 -9.44
C ILE A 369 -0.76 16.49 -10.80
N GLU A 370 -1.02 17.64 -11.41
CA GLU A 370 -0.40 18.09 -12.65
C GLU A 370 1.12 18.22 -12.48
N ARG A 371 1.57 18.78 -11.35
CA ARG A 371 2.99 18.82 -11.00
C ARG A 371 3.58 17.41 -10.89
N CYS A 372 2.90 16.48 -10.21
CA CYS A 372 3.34 15.08 -10.12
C CYS A 372 3.48 14.45 -11.51
N ALA A 373 2.55 14.73 -12.43
CA ALA A 373 2.61 14.26 -13.81
C ALA A 373 3.82 14.85 -14.57
N ALA A 374 4.07 16.16 -14.40
CA ALA A 374 5.14 16.86 -15.09
C ALA A 374 6.54 16.46 -14.58
N ILE A 375 6.72 16.25 -13.28
CA ILE A 375 8.03 15.93 -12.69
C ILE A 375 8.34 14.42 -12.70
N GLY A 376 7.32 13.56 -12.80
CA GLY A 376 7.48 12.10 -12.83
C GLY A 376 8.50 11.59 -13.86
N PRO A 377 8.47 12.05 -15.13
CA PRO A 377 9.48 11.67 -16.12
C PRO A 377 10.91 11.98 -15.68
N VAL A 378 11.15 13.17 -15.12
CA VAL A 378 12.47 13.58 -14.60
C VAL A 378 12.89 12.70 -13.43
N PHE A 379 11.97 12.40 -12.51
CA PHE A 379 12.22 11.50 -11.38
C PHE A 379 12.68 10.11 -11.85
N HIS A 380 11.99 9.53 -12.83
CA HIS A 380 12.36 8.21 -13.38
C HIS A 380 13.63 8.24 -14.23
N GLU A 381 13.89 9.31 -14.99
CA GLU A 381 15.13 9.51 -15.72
C GLU A 381 16.33 9.54 -14.77
N ARG A 382 16.24 10.32 -13.67
CA ARG A 382 17.31 10.42 -12.67
C ARG A 382 17.56 9.12 -11.94
N LEU A 383 16.52 8.34 -11.65
CA LEU A 383 16.67 7.02 -11.03
C LEU A 383 17.22 5.95 -11.98
N ALA A 384 17.14 6.15 -13.30
CA ALA A 384 17.56 5.14 -14.27
C ALA A 384 19.04 4.76 -14.16
N VAL A 385 19.89 5.71 -13.76
CA VAL A 385 21.35 5.50 -13.55
C VAL A 385 21.64 4.43 -12.49
N LEU A 386 20.71 4.19 -11.56
CA LEU A 386 20.90 3.17 -10.53
C LEU A 386 20.94 1.75 -11.10
N ARG A 387 20.40 1.52 -12.32
CA ARG A 387 20.47 0.21 -12.99
C ARG A 387 21.88 -0.18 -13.43
N GLU A 388 22.82 0.77 -13.43
CA GLU A 388 24.24 0.49 -13.71
C GLU A 388 24.94 -0.17 -12.53
N LEU A 389 24.32 -0.17 -11.33
CA LEU A 389 24.87 -0.78 -10.13
C LEU A 389 24.60 -2.29 -10.11
N PRO A 390 25.59 -3.13 -9.77
CA PRO A 390 25.50 -4.58 -9.93
C PRO A 390 24.52 -5.25 -8.96
N CYS A 391 24.14 -4.60 -7.87
CA CYS A 391 23.11 -5.10 -6.95
C CYS A 391 21.69 -4.62 -7.30
N VAL A 392 21.51 -3.81 -8.35
CA VAL A 392 20.22 -3.29 -8.79
C VAL A 392 19.74 -4.06 -10.01
N GLY A 393 18.65 -4.80 -9.83
CA GLY A 393 18.06 -5.61 -10.88
C GLY A 393 17.07 -4.83 -11.75
N ASP A 394 16.30 -3.93 -11.14
CA ASP A 394 15.33 -3.11 -11.84
C ASP A 394 14.98 -1.84 -11.07
N VAL A 395 14.55 -0.83 -11.81
CA VAL A 395 13.99 0.42 -11.30
C VAL A 395 12.73 0.68 -12.11
N ARG A 396 11.57 0.86 -11.48
CA ARG A 396 10.31 0.98 -12.21
C ARG A 396 9.29 1.82 -11.45
N GLY A 397 8.25 2.27 -12.15
CA GLY A 397 7.15 3.02 -11.55
C GLY A 397 6.49 4.01 -12.50
N ARG A 398 5.63 4.87 -11.95
CA ARG A 398 4.90 5.90 -12.70
C ARG A 398 4.61 7.10 -11.79
N GLY A 399 4.71 8.32 -12.34
CA GLY A 399 4.53 9.55 -11.57
C GLY A 399 5.63 9.70 -10.52
N LEU A 400 5.25 10.03 -9.29
CA LEU A 400 6.17 10.07 -8.14
C LEU A 400 6.05 8.80 -7.30
N LEU A 401 6.06 7.63 -7.95
CA LEU A 401 6.11 6.33 -7.30
C LEU A 401 7.13 5.47 -8.01
N ALA A 402 8.17 5.03 -7.31
CA ALA A 402 9.20 4.15 -7.84
C ALA A 402 9.55 3.02 -6.87
N GLY A 403 9.87 1.86 -7.44
CA GLY A 403 10.51 0.75 -6.74
C GLY A 403 11.91 0.53 -7.31
N ILE A 404 12.85 0.26 -6.42
CA ILE A 404 14.20 -0.20 -6.73
C ILE A 404 14.29 -1.64 -6.24
N GLU A 405 14.58 -2.56 -7.14
CA GLU A 405 14.69 -3.98 -6.84
C GLU A 405 16.13 -4.44 -6.80
N PHE A 406 16.49 -5.09 -5.69
CA PHE A 406 17.84 -5.57 -5.47
C PHE A 406 17.93 -7.07 -5.76
N VAL A 407 19.05 -7.47 -6.37
CA VAL A 407 19.32 -8.85 -6.81
C VAL A 407 20.78 -9.21 -6.58
N ALA A 408 21.03 -10.48 -6.33
CA ALA A 408 22.38 -11.03 -6.23
C ALA A 408 23.05 -11.15 -7.60
N ASP A 409 22.27 -11.34 -8.66
CA ASP A 409 22.73 -11.39 -10.04
C ASP A 409 21.70 -10.75 -10.98
N PRO A 410 22.01 -9.59 -11.60
CA PRO A 410 21.12 -8.92 -12.55
C PRO A 410 20.83 -9.72 -13.83
N ALA A 411 21.77 -10.56 -14.29
CA ALA A 411 21.63 -11.31 -15.53
C ALA A 411 20.59 -12.42 -15.39
N THR A 412 20.66 -13.18 -14.29
CA THR A 412 19.68 -14.23 -13.96
C THR A 412 18.48 -13.70 -13.18
N ARG A 413 18.56 -12.46 -12.68
CA ARG A 413 17.62 -11.83 -11.74
C ARG A 413 17.53 -12.60 -10.42
N ALA A 414 18.55 -13.38 -10.04
CA ALA A 414 18.51 -14.15 -8.79
C ALA A 414 18.36 -13.19 -7.58
N PRO A 415 17.35 -13.36 -6.71
CA PRO A 415 17.22 -12.54 -5.51
C PRO A 415 18.34 -12.83 -4.51
N PHE A 416 18.63 -11.90 -3.61
CA PHE A 416 19.43 -12.23 -2.43
C PHE A 416 18.69 -13.26 -1.56
N PRO A 417 19.43 -14.16 -0.88
CA PRO A 417 18.83 -15.00 0.16
C PRO A 417 18.27 -14.12 1.28
N ARG A 418 17.08 -14.44 1.79
CA ARG A 418 16.42 -13.66 2.86
C ARG A 418 17.32 -13.41 4.08
N ALA A 419 18.20 -14.37 4.41
CA ALA A 419 19.15 -14.29 5.51
C ALA A 419 20.18 -13.15 5.37
N ALA A 420 20.42 -12.64 4.16
CA ALA A 420 21.30 -11.49 3.93
C ALA A 420 20.73 -10.18 4.49
N GLY A 421 19.41 -10.08 4.66
CA GLY A 421 18.77 -8.88 5.20
C GLY A 421 18.99 -7.61 4.37
N PHE A 422 19.06 -7.74 3.04
CA PHE A 422 19.52 -6.66 2.16
C PHE A 422 18.62 -5.42 2.22
N ALA A 423 17.30 -5.58 2.09
CA ALA A 423 16.36 -4.46 2.17
C ALA A 423 16.42 -3.74 3.53
N GLU A 424 16.56 -4.49 4.63
CA GLU A 424 16.66 -3.91 5.97
C GLU A 424 17.99 -3.15 6.17
N ALA A 425 19.10 -3.74 5.74
CA ALA A 425 20.43 -3.11 5.80
C ALA A 425 20.48 -1.85 4.93
N PHE A 426 19.89 -1.88 3.74
CA PHE A 426 19.74 -0.72 2.88
C PHE A 426 18.92 0.39 3.53
N ALA A 427 17.76 0.06 4.12
CA ALA A 427 16.94 1.06 4.80
C ALA A 427 17.66 1.69 6.01
N ALA A 428 18.46 0.91 6.74
CA ALA A 428 19.30 1.43 7.82
C ALA A 428 20.39 2.38 7.29
N ALA A 429 21.13 1.96 6.25
CA ALA A 429 22.16 2.78 5.61
C ALA A 429 21.59 4.06 4.99
N ALA A 430 20.41 3.99 4.37
CA ALA A 430 19.67 5.15 3.87
C ALA A 430 19.37 6.15 5.00
N LEU A 431 18.88 5.67 6.13
CA LEU A 431 18.58 6.51 7.29
C LEU A 431 19.85 7.16 7.87
N GLU A 432 20.99 6.47 7.85
CA GLU A 432 22.30 7.01 8.25
C GLU A 432 22.81 8.13 7.34
N VAL A 433 22.48 8.12 6.06
CA VAL A 433 22.77 9.24 5.14
C VAL A 433 21.66 10.29 5.09
N GLY A 434 20.66 10.17 5.98
CA GLY A 434 19.56 11.11 6.11
C GLY A 434 18.49 10.96 5.01
N LEU A 435 18.28 9.76 4.48
CA LEU A 435 17.25 9.44 3.51
C LEU A 435 16.22 8.48 4.11
N VAL A 436 14.94 8.80 4.02
CA VAL A 436 13.85 7.88 4.42
C VAL A 436 13.33 7.16 3.20
N VAL A 437 13.31 5.84 3.26
CA VAL A 437 12.82 4.93 2.21
C VAL A 437 11.89 3.89 2.83
N TRP A 438 11.09 3.22 2.01
CA TRP A 438 10.25 2.11 2.48
C TRP A 438 10.76 0.77 1.97
N PRO A 439 11.34 -0.09 2.84
CA PRO A 439 11.77 -1.42 2.44
C PRO A 439 10.58 -2.39 2.32
N ASN A 440 10.69 -3.37 1.44
CA ASN A 440 9.82 -4.54 1.41
C ASN A 440 10.60 -5.80 1.02
N VAL A 441 10.08 -6.97 1.41
CA VAL A 441 10.73 -8.27 1.17
C VAL A 441 9.75 -9.32 0.65
N GLY A 442 10.30 -10.38 0.06
CA GLY A 442 9.55 -11.60 -0.30
C GLY A 442 8.80 -11.52 -1.62
N GLN A 443 9.00 -10.46 -2.42
CA GLN A 443 8.26 -10.27 -3.68
C GLN A 443 8.67 -11.23 -4.80
N ALA A 444 9.85 -11.87 -4.70
CA ALA A 444 10.35 -12.73 -5.78
C ALA A 444 9.70 -14.12 -5.75
N ASP A 445 9.53 -14.71 -4.56
CA ASP A 445 9.03 -16.08 -4.38
C ASP A 445 8.21 -16.30 -3.09
N GLY A 446 7.87 -15.24 -2.36
CA GLY A 446 7.19 -15.29 -1.06
C GLY A 446 8.11 -15.26 0.16
N VAL A 447 9.42 -15.48 -0.03
CA VAL A 447 10.45 -15.48 1.03
C VAL A 447 11.61 -14.55 0.70
N ASN A 448 12.21 -14.72 -0.48
CA ASN A 448 13.31 -13.94 -1.01
C ASN A 448 12.84 -12.76 -1.85
N GLY A 449 13.76 -11.83 -2.08
CA GLY A 449 13.54 -10.60 -2.82
C GLY A 449 13.56 -9.40 -1.89
N ASP A 450 14.19 -8.33 -2.38
CA ASP A 450 14.43 -7.11 -1.64
C ASP A 450 14.04 -5.90 -2.50
N LEU A 451 13.22 -5.01 -1.94
CA LEU A 451 12.78 -3.77 -2.58
C LEU A 451 13.03 -2.59 -1.65
N ALA A 452 13.33 -1.44 -2.24
CA ALA A 452 13.12 -0.15 -1.62
C ALA A 452 12.18 0.71 -2.48
N MET A 453 11.24 1.37 -1.83
CA MET A 453 10.30 2.25 -2.49
C MET A 453 10.61 3.71 -2.23
N LEU A 454 10.35 4.52 -3.26
CA LEU A 454 10.42 5.97 -3.24
C LEU A 454 9.06 6.52 -3.69
N ALA A 455 8.56 7.51 -2.96
CA ALA A 455 7.32 8.21 -3.24
C ALA A 455 7.35 9.61 -2.61
N PRO A 456 8.26 10.51 -3.02
CA PRO A 456 8.42 11.81 -2.40
C PRO A 456 7.13 12.65 -2.53
N PRO A 457 6.93 13.67 -1.67
CA PRO A 457 5.82 14.62 -1.83
C PRO A 457 5.79 15.24 -3.24
N PHE A 458 4.61 15.66 -3.71
CA PHE A 458 4.44 16.23 -5.06
C PHE A 458 5.15 17.58 -5.23
N ILE A 459 5.48 18.22 -4.12
CA ILE A 459 6.25 19.46 -4.07
C ILE A 459 7.77 19.24 -4.22
N VAL A 460 8.24 17.99 -4.35
CA VAL A 460 9.67 17.68 -4.50
C VAL A 460 10.30 18.48 -5.65
N THR A 461 11.52 18.96 -5.42
CA THR A 461 12.30 19.75 -6.37
C THR A 461 13.25 18.88 -7.20
N HIS A 462 13.81 19.44 -8.28
CA HIS A 462 14.81 18.74 -9.09
C HIS A 462 16.06 18.44 -8.25
N GLU A 463 16.48 19.41 -7.43
CA GLU A 463 17.63 19.29 -6.54
C GLU A 463 17.42 18.22 -5.46
N GLU A 464 16.20 18.10 -4.92
CA GLU A 464 15.85 17.04 -3.98
C GLU A 464 15.82 15.66 -4.67
N ILE A 465 15.34 15.57 -5.91
CA ILE A 465 15.42 14.33 -6.71
C ILE A 465 16.89 13.91 -6.91
N ASP A 466 17.76 14.84 -7.31
CA ASP A 466 19.18 14.56 -7.48
C ASP A 466 19.82 14.11 -6.15
N LEU A 467 19.40 14.72 -5.04
CA LEU A 467 19.84 14.32 -3.69
C LEU A 467 19.33 12.94 -3.28
N ILE A 468 18.10 12.56 -3.66
CA ILE A 468 17.57 11.20 -3.46
C ILE A 468 18.50 10.21 -4.17
N VAL A 469 18.77 10.39 -5.46
CA VAL A 469 19.63 9.49 -6.25
C VAL A 469 21.01 9.37 -5.63
N LYS A 470 21.62 10.50 -5.27
CA LYS A 470 22.94 10.55 -4.61
C LYS A 470 22.96 9.74 -3.31
N ARG A 471 21.93 9.90 -2.46
CA ARG A 471 21.84 9.22 -1.17
C ARG A 471 21.50 7.74 -1.31
N VAL A 472 20.68 7.36 -2.28
CA VAL A 472 20.44 5.95 -2.63
C VAL A 472 21.76 5.28 -3.02
N GLY A 473 22.55 5.90 -3.91
CA GLY A 473 23.85 5.35 -4.30
C GLY A 473 24.83 5.23 -3.13
N ALA A 474 24.86 6.21 -2.22
CA ALA A 474 25.68 6.13 -1.00
C ALA A 474 25.23 5.01 -0.05
N ALA A 475 23.93 4.87 0.16
CA ALA A 475 23.36 3.81 0.99
C ALA A 475 23.61 2.42 0.41
N LEU A 476 23.53 2.26 -0.92
CA LEU A 476 23.84 0.99 -1.59
C LEU A 476 25.29 0.58 -1.37
N ARG A 477 26.26 1.49 -1.56
CA ARG A 477 27.67 1.20 -1.29
C ARG A 477 27.89 0.72 0.15
N ALA A 478 27.35 1.45 1.12
CA ALA A 478 27.44 1.07 2.54
C ALA A 478 26.76 -0.28 2.84
N THR A 479 25.68 -0.62 2.13
CA THR A 479 24.96 -1.89 2.29
C THR A 479 25.78 -3.06 1.77
N VAL A 480 26.34 -2.91 0.57
CA VAL A 480 27.18 -3.92 -0.08
C VAL A 480 28.43 -4.20 0.77
N GLU A 481 29.09 -3.15 1.27
CA GLU A 481 30.23 -3.26 2.20
C GLU A 481 29.88 -4.03 3.48
N ARG A 482 28.68 -3.81 4.06
CA ARG A 482 28.24 -4.48 5.30
C ARG A 482 27.89 -5.95 5.10
N ILE A 483 27.23 -6.28 4.01
CA ILE A 483 26.74 -7.64 3.74
C ILE A 483 27.86 -8.52 3.14
N GLY A 484 28.93 -7.90 2.62
CA GLY A 484 30.06 -8.64 2.04
C GLY A 484 29.74 -9.24 0.68
N VAL A 485 28.81 -8.64 -0.06
CA VAL A 485 28.55 -8.97 -1.47
C VAL A 485 29.57 -8.22 -2.31
N VAL A 486 30.15 -8.85 -3.33
CA VAL A 486 31.15 -8.18 -4.19
C VAL A 486 30.48 -7.02 -4.93
N ALA A 487 31.05 -5.82 -4.78
CA ALA A 487 30.57 -4.55 -5.34
C ALA A 487 30.78 -4.43 -6.86
#